data_AF-A0A427C833-F1
#
_entry.id   AF-A0A427C833-F1
#
_cell.length_a   1.000
_cell.length_b   1.000
_cell.length_c   1.000
_cell.angle_alpha   90.00
_cell.angle_beta   90.00
_cell.angle_gamma   90.00
#
_symmetry.space_group_name_H-M   'P 1'
#
loop_
_entity.id
_entity.type
_entity.pdbx_description
1 polymer ?
#
loop_
_entity_poly.entity_id
_entity_poly.type
_entity_poly.pdbx_seq_one_letter_code
_entity_poly.pdbx_strand_id
1 'polypeptide(L)'
;MIMTTSMPVHGRFTILDYRGFYDVPRIMLAKDEQNLCWIFECLFDDSLDEYADTYTAYLVGEEGIPLSLVLQRHYDDPPVNAQCVLAVSRFHFDPTTRVSFEIA
;
A
#
# COMPACT_ATOMS: atom_id res chain seq x y z
N MET A 1 -24.43 1.48 13.64
CA MET A 1 -23.27 2.39 13.74
C MET A 1 -22.04 1.51 13.83
N ILE A 2 -21.41 1.22 12.69
CA ILE A 2 -20.27 0.30 12.63
C ILE A 2 -19.05 1.13 13.01
N MET A 3 -18.48 0.87 14.18
CA MET A 3 -17.19 1.43 14.57
C MET A 3 -16.16 0.75 13.67
N THR A 4 -15.70 1.43 12.63
CA THR A 4 -14.50 1.03 11.88
C THR A 4 -13.32 1.21 12.82
N THR A 5 -12.97 0.15 13.55
CA THR A 5 -11.71 0.10 14.30
C THR A 5 -10.59 0.10 13.26
N SER A 6 -10.11 1.28 12.90
CA SER A 6 -8.93 1.47 12.08
C SER A 6 -7.78 0.76 12.77
N MET A 7 -7.36 -0.39 12.26
CA MET A 7 -6.12 -1.01 12.71
C MET A 7 -5.01 0.02 12.48
N PRO A 8 -4.21 0.36 13.50
CA PRO A 8 -3.15 1.33 13.32
C PRO A 8 -2.09 0.74 12.41
N VAL A 9 -2.01 1.20 11.17
CA VAL A 9 -0.98 0.79 10.21
C VAL A 9 0.27 1.62 10.49
N HIS A 10 1.21 1.05 11.24
CA HIS A 10 2.48 1.65 11.65
C HIS A 10 3.55 0.57 11.78
N GLY A 11 4.82 0.96 11.78
CA GLY A 11 5.94 0.04 11.89
C GLY A 11 6.56 -0.35 10.55
N ARG A 12 7.31 -1.45 10.54
CA ARG A 12 8.14 -1.84 9.40
C ARG A 12 7.40 -2.76 8.42
N PHE A 13 7.54 -2.47 7.14
CA PHE A 13 6.98 -3.24 6.04
C PHE A 13 8.09 -3.72 5.09
N THR A 14 7.98 -4.96 4.64
CA THR A 14 8.83 -5.51 3.57
C THR A 14 8.07 -5.47 2.26
N ILE A 15 8.62 -4.80 1.25
CA ILE A 15 8.03 -4.74 -0.09
C ILE A 15 8.22 -6.10 -0.77
N LEU A 16 7.12 -6.71 -1.18
CA LEU A 16 7.08 -7.96 -1.92
C LEU A 16 7.08 -7.71 -3.43
N ASP A 17 6.34 -6.69 -3.87
CA ASP A 17 6.27 -6.25 -5.27
C ASP A 17 5.80 -4.79 -5.35
N TYR A 18 6.09 -4.12 -6.46
CA TYR A 18 5.57 -2.78 -6.72
C TYR A 18 5.39 -2.52 -8.22
N ARG A 19 4.49 -1.61 -8.58
CA ARG A 19 4.25 -1.19 -9.97
C ARG A 19 4.15 0.32 -10.09
N GLY A 20 4.67 0.83 -11.20
CA GLY A 20 4.70 2.26 -11.51
C GLY A 20 5.66 2.98 -10.58
N PHE A 21 6.77 3.48 -11.11
CA PHE A 21 7.79 4.14 -10.31
C PHE A 21 8.21 5.44 -10.99
N TYR A 22 7.75 6.56 -10.43
CA TYR A 22 8.29 7.89 -10.70
C TYR A 22 8.88 8.39 -9.38
N ASP A 23 8.26 9.37 -8.71
CA ASP A 23 8.73 9.90 -7.43
C ASP A 23 8.38 8.98 -6.26
N VAL A 24 7.21 8.34 -6.34
CA VAL A 24 6.76 7.32 -5.39
C VAL A 24 6.19 6.12 -6.14
N PRO A 25 6.21 4.90 -5.53
CA PRO A 25 5.52 3.75 -6.10
C PRO A 25 4.02 3.99 -6.22
N ARG A 26 3.42 3.73 -7.39
CA ARG A 26 1.96 3.87 -7.58
C ARG A 26 1.18 2.81 -6.81
N ILE A 27 1.70 1.59 -6.81
CA ILE A 27 1.14 0.49 -6.03
C ILE A 27 2.26 -0.34 -5.42
N MET A 28 2.12 -0.70 -4.16
CA MET A 28 3.03 -1.57 -3.44
C MET A 28 2.26 -2.69 -2.78
N LEU A 29 2.74 -3.91 -2.95
CA LEU A 29 2.35 -5.02 -2.12
C LEU A 29 3.44 -5.24 -1.08
N ALA A 30 3.09 -5.08 0.20
CA ALA A 30 4.04 -5.18 1.28
C ALA A 30 3.51 -6.02 2.44
N LYS A 31 4.43 -6.58 3.22
CA LYS A 31 4.15 -7.42 4.37
C LYS A 31 4.56 -6.73 5.66
N ASP A 32 3.68 -6.72 6.65
CA ASP A 32 4.00 -6.20 7.98
C ASP A 32 4.75 -7.22 8.86
N GLU A 33 5.08 -6.81 10.08
CA GLU A 33 5.78 -7.66 11.06
C GLU A 33 4.93 -8.85 11.56
N GLN A 34 3.62 -8.81 11.36
CA GLN A 34 2.67 -9.88 11.68
C GLN A 34 2.44 -10.85 10.51
N ASN A 35 3.15 -10.68 9.39
CA ASN A 35 2.99 -11.41 8.13
C ASN A 35 1.66 -11.18 7.40
N LEU A 36 0.97 -10.08 7.71
CA LEU A 36 -0.19 -9.67 6.92
C LEU A 36 0.27 -8.91 5.67
N CYS A 37 -0.42 -9.16 4.56
CA CYS A 37 -0.18 -8.55 3.26
C CYS A 37 -1.10 -7.35 3.06
N TRP A 38 -0.49 -6.25 2.64
CA TRP A 38 -1.11 -4.96 2.43
C TRP A 38 -0.85 -4.46 1.02
N ILE A 39 -1.88 -3.90 0.38
CA ILE A 39 -1.72 -3.07 -0.81
C ILE A 39 -1.73 -1.61 -0.38
N PHE A 40 -0.71 -0.87 -0.79
CA PHE A 40 -0.66 0.59 -0.70
C PHE A 40 -0.79 1.15 -2.10
N GLU A 41 -1.82 1.95 -2.34
CA GLU A 41 -2.12 2.52 -3.65
C GLU A 41 -2.14 4.04 -3.59
N CYS A 42 -1.37 4.67 -4.48
CA CYS A 42 -1.34 6.11 -4.73
C CYS A 42 -1.71 6.33 -6.20
N LEU A 43 -2.97 6.70 -6.42
CA LEU A 43 -3.49 6.97 -7.75
C LEU A 43 -2.90 8.27 -8.28
N PHE A 44 -2.55 8.26 -9.57
CA PHE A 44 -2.18 9.47 -10.29
C PHE A 44 -3.45 10.24 -10.65
N ASP A 45 -3.51 11.53 -10.33
CA ASP A 45 -4.62 12.39 -10.72
C ASP A 45 -4.28 13.03 -12.07
N ASP A 46 -4.84 12.46 -13.16
CA ASP A 46 -4.64 12.97 -14.52
C ASP A 46 -5.14 14.41 -14.71
N SER A 47 -6.02 14.92 -13.83
CA SER A 47 -6.53 16.29 -13.91
C SER A 47 -5.56 17.31 -13.32
N LEU A 48 -4.75 16.88 -12.33
CA LEU A 48 -3.72 17.68 -11.68
C LEU A 48 -2.33 17.41 -12.25
N ASP A 49 -2.18 16.36 -13.06
CA ASP A 49 -0.90 15.85 -13.56
C ASP A 49 0.08 15.54 -12.40
N GLU A 50 -0.46 15.09 -11.27
CA GLU A 50 0.29 14.87 -10.02
C GLU A 50 -0.17 13.61 -9.29
N TYR A 51 0.71 13.04 -8.48
CA TYR A 51 0.36 11.96 -7.54
C TYR A 51 -0.36 12.53 -6.31
N ALA A 52 -1.31 11.78 -5.75
CA ALA A 52 -1.88 12.11 -4.46
C ALA A 52 -0.79 12.14 -3.37
N ASP A 53 -0.94 13.02 -2.39
CA ASP A 53 -0.09 13.09 -1.21
C ASP A 53 -0.41 12.01 -0.16
N THR A 54 -1.26 11.04 -0.53
CA THR A 54 -1.68 9.93 0.31
C THR A 54 -1.63 8.58 -0.39
N TYR A 55 -1.33 7.55 0.39
CA TYR A 55 -1.59 6.15 0.07
C TYR A 55 -2.91 5.69 0.68
N THR A 56 -3.73 5.02 -0.11
CA THR A 56 -4.83 4.20 0.39
C THR A 56 -4.31 2.80 0.68
N ALA A 57 -4.54 2.30 1.89
CA ALA A 57 -4.07 0.99 2.32
C ALA A 57 -5.22 -0.02 2.44
N TYR A 58 -5.00 -1.21 1.88
CA TYR A 58 -5.95 -2.32 1.84
C TYR A 58 -5.31 -3.56 2.45
N LEU A 59 -5.97 -4.18 3.43
CA LEU A 59 -5.55 -5.47 3.97
C LEU A 59 -6.04 -6.58 3.03
N VAL A 60 -5.10 -7.36 2.49
CA VAL A 60 -5.40 -8.42 1.52
C VAL A 60 -5.49 -9.81 2.17
N GLY A 61 -4.90 -9.98 3.35
CA GLY A 61 -4.88 -11.23 4.10
C GLY A 61 -3.46 -11.73 4.34
N GLU A 62 -3.27 -13.05 4.39
CA GLU A 62 -1.96 -13.69 4.66
C GLU A 62 -1.22 -14.07 3.37
N GLU A 63 0.09 -14.33 3.49
CA GLU A 63 0.97 -14.76 2.40
C GLU A 63 0.52 -16.13 1.81
N GLY A 64 0.46 -16.23 0.47
CA GLY A 64 0.12 -17.50 -0.20
C GLY A 64 -0.55 -17.35 -1.57
N ILE A 65 -1.04 -16.17 -1.93
CA ILE A 65 -1.57 -15.87 -3.25
C ILE A 65 -0.45 -15.27 -4.13
N PRO A 66 -0.30 -15.69 -5.39
CA PRO A 66 0.67 -15.09 -6.30
C PRO A 66 0.49 -13.57 -6.39
N LEU A 67 1.59 -12.82 -6.23
CA LEU A 67 1.60 -11.34 -6.18
C LEU A 67 0.94 -10.73 -7.43
N SER A 68 1.18 -11.32 -8.60
CA SER A 68 0.55 -10.93 -9.86
C SER A 68 -0.97 -11.07 -9.85
N LEU A 69 -1.49 -12.11 -9.18
CA LEU A 69 -2.93 -12.34 -9.04
C LEU A 69 -3.55 -11.39 -8.02
N VAL A 70 -2.83 -11.07 -6.94
CA VAL A 70 -3.25 -10.07 -5.94
C VAL A 70 -3.42 -8.70 -6.60
N LEU A 71 -2.41 -8.25 -7.33
CA LEU A 71 -2.45 -6.98 -8.05
C LEU A 71 -3.52 -6.98 -9.15
N GLN A 72 -3.62 -8.06 -9.95
CA GLN A 72 -4.65 -8.18 -10.98
C GLN A 72 -6.06 -8.07 -10.38
N ARG A 73 -6.33 -8.80 -9.29
CA ARG A 73 -7.63 -8.74 -8.59
C ARG A 73 -7.93 -7.34 -8.06
N HIS A 74 -6.93 -6.63 -7.54
CA HIS A 74 -7.10 -5.26 -7.06
C HIS A 74 -7.50 -4.29 -8.19
N TYR A 75 -7.00 -4.50 -9.41
CA TYR A 75 -7.43 -3.72 -10.57
C TYR A 75 -8.81 -4.12 -11.09
N ASP A 76 -9.10 -5.42 -11.14
CA ASP A 76 -10.35 -5.95 -11.69
C ASP A 76 -11.55 -5.70 -10.75
N ASP A 77 -11.32 -5.77 -9.44
CA ASP A 77 -12.31 -5.61 -8.37
C ASP A 77 -11.66 -4.94 -7.15
N PRO A 78 -11.45 -3.61 -7.18
CA PRO A 78 -10.80 -2.89 -6.09
C PRO A 78 -11.61 -3.06 -4.80
N PRO A 79 -10.95 -3.41 -3.66
CA PRO A 79 -11.64 -3.59 -2.41
C PRO A 79 -12.40 -2.32 -2.02
N VAL A 80 -13.71 -2.45 -1.80
CA VAL A 80 -14.59 -1.32 -1.45
C VAL A 80 -14.25 -0.74 -0.07
N ASN A 81 -13.59 -1.53 0.79
CA ASN A 81 -13.25 -1.14 2.15
C ASN A 81 -11.75 -0.85 2.27
N ALA A 82 -11.35 0.37 1.95
CA ALA A 82 -10.05 0.89 2.36
C ALA A 82 -9.92 0.79 3.88
N GLN A 83 -8.81 0.24 4.36
CA GLN A 83 -8.58 0.09 5.79
C GLN A 83 -8.13 1.41 6.42
N CYS A 84 -7.30 2.17 5.70
CA CYS A 84 -6.91 3.53 6.06
C CYS A 84 -6.36 4.33 4.87
N VAL A 85 -6.23 5.64 5.07
CA VAL A 85 -5.54 6.57 4.17
C VAL A 85 -4.39 7.20 4.96
N LEU A 86 -3.18 7.15 4.40
CA LEU A 86 -1.94 7.54 5.06
C LEU A 86 -1.21 8.56 4.19
N ALA A 87 -0.75 9.66 4.78
CA ALA A 87 0.06 10.63 4.06
C ALA A 87 1.38 9.97 3.59
N VAL A 88 1.78 10.23 2.34
CA VAL A 88 3.04 9.76 1.75
C VAL A 88 4.24 10.17 2.60
N SER A 89 4.17 11.34 3.24
CA SER A 89 5.21 11.85 4.15
C SER A 89 5.48 10.98 5.38
N ARG A 90 4.58 10.04 5.72
CA ARG A 90 4.76 9.08 6.81
C ARG A 90 5.59 7.86 6.39
N PHE A 91 5.80 7.66 5.10
CA PHE A 91 6.53 6.51 4.55
C PHE A 91 8.02 6.84 4.46
N HIS A 92 8.83 6.13 5.24
CA HIS A 92 10.28 6.23 5.22
C HIS A 92 10.86 5.01 4.51
N PHE A 93 11.07 5.15 3.19
CA PHE A 93 11.67 4.09 2.38
C PHE A 93 13.15 3.89 2.68
N ASP A 94 13.60 2.63 2.67
CA ASP A 94 15.03 2.31 2.69
C ASP A 94 15.70 2.95 1.47
N PRO A 95 16.64 3.89 1.65
CA PRO A 95 17.22 4.67 0.56
C PRO A 95 18.15 3.86 -0.34
N THR A 96 18.61 2.69 0.11
CA THR A 96 19.64 1.89 -0.57
C THR A 96 19.04 0.81 -1.46
N THR A 97 18.05 0.09 -0.94
CA THR A 97 17.51 -1.11 -1.58
C THR A 97 16.03 -0.96 -1.92
N ARG A 98 15.32 -0.05 -1.24
CA ARG A 98 13.86 0.14 -1.37
C ARG A 98 13.09 -1.17 -1.27
N VAL A 99 13.60 -2.14 -0.51
CA VAL A 99 12.92 -3.43 -0.23
C VAL A 99 12.07 -3.37 1.03
N SER A 100 12.15 -2.27 1.77
CA SER A 100 11.35 -2.03 2.97
C SER A 100 11.07 -0.55 3.17
N PHE A 101 10.04 -0.26 3.95
CA PHE A 101 9.74 1.07 4.45
C PHE A 101 9.20 0.99 5.87
N GLU A 102 9.24 2.12 6.57
CA GLU A 102 8.62 2.30 7.88
C GLU A 102 7.49 3.32 7.78
N ILE A 103 6.40 3.09 8.50
CA ILE A 103 5.30 4.05 8.67
C ILE A 103 5.33 4.57 10.10
N ALA A 104 5.59 5.88 10.26
CA ALA A 104 5.64 6.60 11.53
C ALA A 104 4.29 7.25 11.90
#